data_AF-A0A1H6CAA9-F1
#
_entry.id   AF-A0A1H6CAA9-F1
#
_cell.length_a   1.000
_cell.length_b   1.000
_cell.length_c   1.000
_cell.angle_alpha   90.00
_cell.angle_beta   90.00
_cell.angle_gamma   90.00
#
_symmetry.space_group_name_H-M   'P 1'
#
loop_
_entity.id
_entity.type
_entity.pdbx_description
1 polymer ?
#
loop_
_entity_poly.entity_id
_entity_poly.type
_entity_poly.pdbx_seq_one_letter_code
_entity_poly.pdbx_strand_id
1 'polypeptide(L)'
;MNMTMKTRIDCKECKELLPDLLLDPQAVAEHAGAAEHMKTCAACHSEYEGLRATFALMDEWTAPEPSTYFDTRLHARLREEMAAQPEGLWERLRSFVLYSTGRQFRPIVAGAMGCLLLLGGAGTFAGVYQPWNHGAASSATVNDLKILDNNAQAEQQLNQLLDDGSSPDSSAAPTT
;
A
#
# COMPACT_ATOMS: atom_id res chain seq x y z
N MET A 1 -2.72 -11.65 -36.23
CA MET A 1 -3.36 -11.68 -34.91
C MET A 1 -2.83 -12.91 -34.19
N ASN A 2 -1.79 -12.76 -33.37
CA ASN A 2 -1.17 -13.87 -32.65
C ASN A 2 -1.69 -13.87 -31.22
N MET A 3 -2.76 -14.63 -30.97
CA MET A 3 -3.17 -15.01 -29.63
C MET A 3 -2.27 -16.15 -29.18
N THR A 4 -1.15 -15.83 -28.55
CA THR A 4 -0.36 -16.81 -27.79
C THR A 4 -1.23 -17.30 -26.64
N MET A 5 -1.83 -18.48 -26.80
CA MET A 5 -2.31 -19.30 -25.70
C MET A 5 -1.14 -19.56 -24.75
N LYS A 6 -1.06 -18.84 -23.64
CA LYS A 6 -0.18 -19.21 -22.53
C LYS A 6 -0.86 -20.37 -21.78
N THR A 7 -0.83 -21.56 -22.36
CA THR A 7 -1.41 -22.81 -21.82
C THR A 7 -0.52 -23.50 -20.78
N ARG A 8 0.51 -22.82 -20.26
CA ARG A 8 1.29 -23.33 -19.12
C ARG A 8 1.42 -22.25 -18.06
N ILE A 9 0.70 -22.46 -16.96
CA ILE A 9 0.89 -21.76 -15.69
C ILE A 9 2.25 -22.19 -15.12
N ASP A 10 3.02 -21.21 -14.65
CA ASP A 10 4.28 -21.44 -13.96
C ASP A 10 4.05 -21.58 -12.44
N CYS A 11 5.08 -22.00 -11.70
CA CYS A 11 4.95 -22.20 -10.25
C CYS A 11 4.57 -20.91 -9.50
N LYS A 12 4.98 -19.73 -10.00
CA LYS A 12 4.72 -18.47 -9.32
C LYS A 12 3.24 -18.10 -9.48
N GLU A 13 2.74 -18.18 -10.71
CA GLU A 13 1.33 -17.95 -11.04
C GLU A 13 0.42 -18.97 -10.34
N CYS A 14 0.84 -20.24 -10.26
CA CYS A 14 0.11 -21.26 -9.50
C CYS A 14 0.02 -20.90 -8.00
N LYS A 15 1.11 -20.42 -7.40
CA LYS A 15 1.16 -20.03 -5.98
C LYS A 15 0.27 -18.84 -5.66
N GLU A 16 0.22 -17.85 -6.55
CA GLU A 16 -0.65 -16.68 -6.40
C GLU A 16 -2.14 -17.06 -6.43
N LEU A 17 -2.49 -18.12 -7.17
CA LEU A 17 -3.87 -18.63 -7.28
C LEU A 17 -4.27 -19.61 -6.15
N LEU A 18 -3.35 -20.10 -5.33
CA LEU A 18 -3.65 -21.11 -4.28
C LEU A 18 -4.74 -20.67 -3.29
N PRO A 19 -4.76 -19.41 -2.78
CA PRO A 19 -5.79 -18.97 -1.86
C PRO A 19 -7.18 -18.94 -2.52
N ASP A 20 -7.25 -18.45 -3.75
CA ASP A 20 -8.51 -18.36 -4.50
C ASP A 20 -9.06 -19.76 -4.81
N LEU A 21 -8.19 -20.70 -5.19
CA LEU A 21 -8.52 -22.11 -5.38
C LEU A 21 -9.06 -22.80 -4.11
N LEU A 22 -8.74 -22.29 -2.92
CA LEU A 22 -9.19 -22.84 -1.65
C LEU A 22 -10.47 -22.18 -1.13
N LEU A 23 -10.59 -20.86 -1.29
CA LEU A 23 -11.68 -20.04 -0.75
C LEU A 23 -12.89 -19.95 -1.67
N ASP A 24 -12.68 -20.02 -2.99
CA ASP A 24 -13.74 -19.93 -3.99
C ASP A 24 -13.94 -21.27 -4.71
N PRO A 25 -15.10 -21.94 -4.56
CA PRO A 25 -15.39 -23.18 -5.26
C PRO A 25 -15.48 -23.02 -6.79
N GLN A 26 -15.70 -21.81 -7.32
CA GLN A 26 -15.73 -21.55 -8.77
C GLN A 26 -14.32 -21.38 -9.37
N ALA A 27 -13.33 -20.95 -8.58
CA ALA A 27 -11.96 -20.70 -9.02
C ALA A 27 -11.27 -21.95 -9.59
N VAL A 28 -11.66 -23.15 -9.16
CA VAL A 28 -11.13 -24.43 -9.69
C VAL A 28 -11.52 -24.64 -11.16
N ALA A 29 -12.74 -24.24 -11.54
CA ALA A 29 -13.20 -24.35 -12.92
C ALA A 29 -12.60 -23.25 -13.81
N GLU A 30 -12.44 -22.04 -13.27
CA GLU A 30 -11.85 -20.89 -13.97
C GLU A 30 -10.33 -21.07 -14.19
N HIS A 31 -9.65 -21.73 -13.25
CA HIS A 31 -8.20 -21.92 -13.27
C HIS A 31 -7.80 -23.40 -13.42
N ALA A 32 -8.39 -24.08 -14.41
CA ALA A 32 -8.08 -25.49 -14.70
C ALA A 32 -6.58 -25.76 -14.93
N GLY A 33 -5.83 -24.78 -15.45
CA GLY A 33 -4.38 -24.87 -15.65
C GLY A 33 -3.58 -24.98 -14.34
N ALA A 34 -4.08 -24.44 -13.23
CA ALA A 34 -3.41 -24.52 -11.93
C ALA A 34 -3.62 -25.91 -11.31
N ALA A 35 -4.82 -26.46 -11.46
CA ALA A 35 -5.12 -27.84 -11.08
C ALA A 35 -4.29 -28.86 -11.87
N GLU A 36 -4.03 -28.61 -13.16
CA GLU A 36 -3.12 -29.43 -13.95
C GLU A 36 -1.66 -29.28 -13.50
N HIS A 37 -1.20 -28.05 -13.22
CA HIS A 37 0.14 -27.80 -12.71
C HIS A 37 0.41 -28.55 -11.40
N MET A 38 -0.52 -28.53 -10.44
CA MET A 38 -0.38 -29.24 -9.16
C MET A 38 -0.22 -30.76 -9.30
N LYS A 39 -0.77 -31.38 -10.36
CA LYS A 39 -0.55 -32.82 -10.63
C LYS A 39 0.90 -33.12 -11.04
N THR A 40 1.60 -32.15 -11.60
CA THR A 40 2.97 -32.30 -12.11
C THR A 40 4.02 -31.76 -11.15
N CYS A 41 3.67 -30.79 -10.30
CA CYS A 41 4.58 -30.08 -9.40
C CYS A 41 4.27 -30.42 -7.93
N ALA A 42 5.08 -31.32 -7.35
CA ALA A 42 4.91 -31.74 -5.95
C ALA A 42 5.03 -30.59 -4.95
N ALA A 43 5.87 -29.58 -5.22
CA ALA A 43 6.03 -28.43 -4.35
C ALA A 43 4.74 -27.61 -4.22
N CYS A 44 4.11 -27.26 -5.35
CA CYS A 44 2.85 -26.51 -5.33
C CYS A 44 1.71 -27.31 -4.71
N HIS A 45 1.67 -28.63 -4.94
CA HIS A 45 0.69 -29.50 -4.29
C HIS A 45 0.87 -29.56 -2.76
N SER A 46 2.12 -29.68 -2.28
CA SER A 46 2.40 -29.69 -0.83
C SER A 46 2.03 -28.39 -0.14
N GLU A 47 2.23 -27.25 -0.80
CA GLU A 47 1.81 -25.94 -0.30
C GLU A 47 0.29 -25.81 -0.23
N TYR A 48 -0.41 -26.28 -1.27
CA TYR A 48 -1.88 -26.32 -1.28
C TYR A 48 -2.45 -27.19 -0.14
N GLU A 49 -1.91 -28.39 0.07
CA GLU A 49 -2.34 -29.27 1.15
C GLU A 49 -2.04 -28.66 2.54
N GLY A 50 -0.91 -27.97 2.69
CA GLY A 50 -0.60 -27.22 3.92
C GLY A 50 -1.59 -26.09 4.20
N LEU A 51 -1.97 -25.33 3.17
CA LEU A 51 -2.99 -24.29 3.28
C LEU A 51 -4.35 -24.90 3.64
N ARG A 52 -4.76 -25.96 2.93
CA ARG A 52 -6.00 -26.69 3.20
C ARG A 52 -6.07 -27.25 4.62
N ALA A 53 -4.98 -27.83 5.12
CA ALA A 53 -4.89 -28.33 6.49
C ALA A 53 -5.05 -27.20 7.51
N THR A 54 -4.47 -26.02 7.24
CA THR A 54 -4.62 -24.84 8.10
C THR A 54 -6.07 -24.36 8.16
N PHE A 55 -6.75 -24.30 7.02
CA PHE A 55 -8.18 -23.95 6.97
C PHE A 55 -9.06 -24.99 7.65
N ALA A 56 -8.75 -26.29 7.52
CA ALA A 56 -9.47 -27.33 8.22
C ALA A 56 -9.36 -27.19 9.75
N LEU A 57 -8.20 -26.77 10.28
CA LEU A 57 -8.05 -26.46 11.70
C LEU A 57 -8.83 -25.21 12.13
N MET A 58 -8.97 -24.23 11.23
CA MET A 58 -9.82 -23.06 11.49
C MET A 58 -11.31 -23.41 11.49
N ASP A 59 -11.74 -24.34 10.64
CA ASP A 59 -13.12 -24.82 10.61
C ASP A 59 -13.49 -25.61 11.87
N GLU A 60 -12.53 -26.24 12.54
CA GLU A 60 -12.73 -26.90 13.83
C GLU A 60 -12.97 -25.89 14.97
N TRP A 61 -12.61 -24.61 14.78
CA TRP A 61 -12.78 -23.61 15.82
C TRP A 61 -14.27 -23.39 16.12
N THR A 62 -14.73 -23.90 17.26
CA THR A 62 -16.07 -23.63 17.76
C THR A 62 -16.15 -22.22 18.33
N ALA A 63 -17.00 -21.38 17.75
CA ALA A 63 -17.24 -20.04 18.27
C ALA A 63 -17.75 -20.12 19.73
N PRO A 64 -17.18 -19.33 20.66
CA PRO A 64 -17.71 -19.25 22.02
C PRO A 64 -19.13 -18.68 21.99
N GLU A 65 -19.99 -19.18 22.88
CA GLU A 65 -21.36 -18.66 22.98
C GLU A 65 -21.30 -17.15 23.32
N PRO A 66 -22.03 -16.30 22.57
CA PRO A 66 -22.06 -14.88 22.87
C PRO A 66 -22.57 -14.66 24.29
N SER A 67 -22.03 -13.64 24.97
CA SER A 67 -22.49 -13.31 26.33
C SER A 67 -23.99 -13.02 26.32
N THR A 68 -24.71 -13.38 27.39
CA THR A 68 -26.16 -13.18 27.53
C THR A 68 -26.63 -11.74 27.28
N TYR A 69 -25.75 -10.75 27.46
CA TYR A 69 -26.02 -9.33 27.24
C TYR A 69 -25.46 -8.79 25.91
N PHE A 70 -24.90 -9.63 25.05
CA PHE A 70 -24.30 -9.20 23.78
C PHE A 70 -25.33 -8.49 22.91
N ASP A 71 -26.49 -9.11 22.68
CA ASP A 71 -27.53 -8.54 21.82
C ASP A 71 -28.10 -7.23 22.38
N THR A 72 -28.31 -7.18 23.70
CA THR A 72 -28.83 -5.95 24.35
C THR A 72 -27.81 -4.80 24.27
N ARG A 73 -26.51 -5.08 24.45
CA ARG A 73 -25.45 -4.07 24.27
C ARG A 73 -25.30 -3.67 22.81
N LEU A 74 -25.35 -4.63 21.88
CA LEU A 74 -25.27 -4.37 20.45
C LEU A 74 -26.43 -3.48 20.00
N HIS A 75 -27.66 -3.80 20.40
CA HIS A 75 -28.84 -2.98 20.10
C HIS A 75 -28.78 -1.60 20.77
N ALA A 76 -28.22 -1.48 21.97
CA ALA A 76 -28.00 -0.19 22.61
C ALA A 76 -27.01 0.67 21.79
N ARG A 77 -25.85 0.11 21.43
CA ARG A 77 -24.85 0.79 20.60
C ARG A 77 -25.39 1.15 19.22
N LEU A 78 -26.11 0.24 18.58
CA LEU A 78 -26.72 0.51 17.27
C LEU A 78 -27.70 1.68 17.34
N ARG A 79 -28.54 1.75 18.38
CA ARG A 79 -29.44 2.90 18.59
C ARG A 79 -28.68 4.18 18.89
N GLU A 80 -27.60 4.13 19.66
CA GLU A 80 -26.74 5.29 19.92
C GLU A 80 -26.11 5.82 18.63
N GLU A 81 -25.60 4.95 17.75
CA GLU A 81 -25.05 5.33 16.44
C GLU A 81 -26.14 5.82 15.47
N MET A 82 -27.33 5.20 15.48
CA MET A 82 -28.46 5.66 14.65
C MET A 82 -29.06 6.98 15.13
N ALA A 83 -28.98 7.26 16.44
CA ALA A 83 -29.44 8.51 17.04
C ALA A 83 -28.34 9.58 17.07
N ALA A 84 -27.07 9.19 16.89
CA ALA A 84 -26.00 10.10 16.57
C ALA A 84 -26.38 10.86 15.29
N GLN A 85 -26.01 12.15 15.23
CA GLN A 85 -26.46 13.00 14.14
C GLN A 85 -26.10 12.37 12.78
N PRO A 86 -27.00 12.45 11.79
CA PRO A 86 -26.72 11.92 10.47
C PRO A 86 -25.40 12.53 10.00
N GLU A 87 -24.46 11.65 9.64
CA GLU A 87 -23.19 12.04 9.06
C GLU A 87 -23.40 13.14 8.02
N GLY A 88 -22.76 14.28 8.24
CA GLY A 88 -22.83 15.40 7.30
C GLY A 88 -22.44 14.91 5.90
N LEU A 89 -22.94 15.57 4.85
CA LEU A 89 -22.66 15.17 3.47
C LEU A 89 -21.14 15.00 3.19
N TRP A 90 -20.29 15.75 3.90
CA TRP A 90 -18.84 15.63 3.86
C TRP A 90 -18.31 14.33 4.47
N GLU A 91 -18.80 13.96 5.66
CA GLU A 91 -18.40 12.71 6.33
C GLU A 91 -18.86 11.50 5.50
N ARG A 92 -20.04 11.59 4.89
CA ARG A 92 -20.58 10.57 3.99
C ARG A 92 -19.80 10.45 2.69
N LEU A 93 -19.31 11.57 2.14
CA LEU A 93 -18.41 11.56 0.98
C LEU A 93 -17.05 10.98 1.34
N ARG A 94 -16.51 11.34 2.51
CA ARG A 94 -15.25 10.82 3.03
C ARG A 94 -15.32 9.32 3.28
N SER A 95 -16.36 8.83 3.95
CA SER A 95 -16.56 7.41 4.22
C SER A 95 -16.76 6.64 2.91
N PHE A 96 -17.53 7.19 1.97
CA PHE A 96 -17.62 6.61 0.63
C PHE A 96 -16.25 6.53 -0.05
N VAL A 97 -15.46 7.61 -0.06
CA VAL A 97 -14.12 7.59 -0.68
C VAL A 97 -13.16 6.65 0.06
N LEU A 98 -13.19 6.55 1.39
CA LEU A 98 -12.27 5.68 2.12
C LEU A 98 -12.64 4.21 2.02
N TYR A 99 -13.92 3.86 2.12
CA TYR A 99 -14.38 2.47 2.18
C TYR A 99 -14.76 1.88 0.81
N SER A 100 -15.14 2.71 -0.18
CA SER A 100 -15.47 2.21 -1.53
C SER A 100 -14.31 2.23 -2.52
N THR A 101 -13.16 2.84 -2.16
CA THR A 101 -11.99 2.96 -3.05
C THR A 101 -11.05 1.76 -2.95
N GLY A 102 -11.57 0.55 -3.14
CA GLY A 102 -10.77 -0.66 -3.27
C GLY A 102 -10.27 -0.94 -4.70
N ARG A 103 -11.01 -0.53 -5.74
CA ARG A 103 -10.63 -0.85 -7.15
C ARG A 103 -11.40 -0.10 -8.25
N GLN A 104 -12.56 0.46 -7.94
CA GLN A 104 -13.57 0.87 -8.93
C GLN A 104 -13.50 2.34 -9.41
N PHE A 105 -12.75 3.23 -8.73
CA PHE A 105 -12.61 4.64 -9.15
C PHE A 105 -11.46 4.92 -10.12
N ARG A 106 -10.59 3.94 -10.42
CA ARG A 106 -9.48 4.09 -11.37
C ARG A 106 -9.91 4.65 -12.75
N PRO A 107 -11.00 4.19 -13.39
CA PRO A 107 -11.40 4.73 -14.69
C PRO A 107 -11.98 6.15 -14.60
N ILE A 108 -12.71 6.48 -13.52
CA ILE A 108 -13.32 7.80 -13.35
C ILE A 108 -12.25 8.85 -13.05
N VAL A 109 -11.27 8.53 -12.19
CA VAL A 109 -10.14 9.43 -11.90
C VAL A 109 -9.28 9.64 -13.15
N ALA A 110 -8.99 8.59 -13.91
CA ALA A 110 -8.27 8.71 -15.17
C ALA A 110 -9.04 9.53 -16.21
N GLY A 111 -10.37 9.35 -16.29
CA GLY A 111 -11.25 10.12 -17.17
C GLY A 111 -11.30 11.61 -16.79
N ALA A 112 -11.49 11.92 -15.50
CA ALA A 112 -11.50 13.29 -15.00
C ALA A 112 -10.14 13.99 -15.21
N MET A 113 -9.04 13.28 -14.99
CA MET A 113 -7.70 13.78 -15.26
C MET A 113 -7.45 14.00 -16.75
N GLY A 114 -7.97 13.11 -17.62
CA GLY A 114 -7.96 13.29 -19.07
C GLY A 114 -8.74 14.52 -19.52
N CYS A 115 -9.95 14.74 -18.98
CA CYS A 115 -10.75 15.94 -19.25
C CYS A 115 -10.06 17.22 -18.75
N LEU A 116 -9.46 17.19 -17.57
CA LEU A 116 -8.69 18.32 -17.02
C LEU A 116 -7.45 18.64 -17.87
N LEU A 117 -6.76 17.62 -18.40
CA LEU A 117 -5.65 17.82 -19.34
C LEU A 117 -6.11 18.34 -20.70
N LEU A 118 -7.30 17.96 -21.16
CA LEU A 118 -7.88 18.52 -22.39
C LEU A 118 -8.31 19.98 -22.21
N LEU A 119 -8.93 20.32 -21.08
CA LEU A 119 -9.36 21.68 -20.77
C LEU A 119 -8.18 22.60 -20.38
N GLY A 120 -7.25 22.12 -19.57
CA GLY A 120 -6.03 22.83 -19.19
C GLY A 120 -4.99 22.89 -20.31
N GLY A 121 -4.86 21.82 -21.10
CA GLY A 121 -4.00 21.76 -22.28
C GLY A 121 -4.50 22.65 -23.42
N ALA A 122 -5.82 22.75 -23.64
CA ALA A 122 -6.38 23.69 -24.62
C ALA A 122 -6.00 25.16 -24.32
N GLY A 123 -5.84 25.53 -23.03
CA GLY A 123 -5.35 26.84 -22.63
C GLY A 123 -3.88 27.11 -23.01
N THR A 124 -3.04 26.08 -23.07
CA THR A 124 -1.63 26.21 -23.50
C THR A 124 -1.49 26.42 -25.01
N PHE A 125 -2.37 25.81 -25.82
CA PHE A 125 -2.33 25.97 -27.28
C PHE A 125 -2.89 27.32 -27.75
N ALA A 126 -3.78 27.94 -26.97
CA ALA A 126 -4.40 29.24 -27.29
C ALA A 126 -3.65 30.45 -26.71
N GLY A 127 -2.52 30.28 -26.00
CA GLY A 127 -1.65 31.38 -25.57
C GLY A 127 -2.21 32.32 -24.49
N VAL A 128 -3.30 31.94 -23.79
CA VAL A 128 -4.00 32.83 -22.83
C VAL A 128 -3.51 32.68 -21.38
N TYR A 129 -2.53 31.82 -21.09
CA TYR A 129 -1.98 31.70 -19.73
C TYR A 129 -0.71 32.52 -19.54
N GLN A 130 -0.79 33.59 -18.74
CA GLN A 130 0.39 34.11 -18.05
C GLN A 130 0.92 33.00 -17.12
N PRO A 131 2.22 32.66 -17.17
CA PRO A 131 2.79 31.73 -16.21
C PRO A 131 2.83 32.41 -14.84
N TRP A 132 1.90 32.01 -13.96
CA TRP A 132 2.05 32.23 -12.53
C TRP A 132 3.27 31.42 -12.09
N ASN A 133 4.38 32.11 -11.85
CA ASN A 133 5.60 31.50 -11.35
C ASN A 133 5.39 31.11 -9.88
N HIS A 134 4.76 29.96 -9.65
CA HIS A 134 4.82 29.29 -8.37
C HIS A 134 6.19 28.64 -8.28
N GLY A 135 7.16 29.34 -7.68
CA GLY A 135 8.43 28.75 -7.31
C GLY A 135 8.17 27.42 -6.61
N ALA A 136 8.73 26.33 -7.14
CA ALA A 136 8.48 24.98 -6.67
C ALA A 136 8.74 24.90 -5.17
N ALA A 137 7.68 24.88 -4.37
CA ALA A 137 7.79 24.62 -2.94
C ALA A 137 8.37 23.21 -2.78
N SER A 138 9.51 23.10 -2.10
CA SER A 138 10.12 21.80 -1.81
C SER A 138 9.09 20.96 -1.03
N SER A 139 8.80 19.75 -1.52
CA SER A 139 7.91 18.79 -0.84
C SER A 139 8.38 18.57 0.60
N ALA A 140 7.45 18.37 1.54
CA ALA A 140 7.75 18.16 2.95
C ALA A 140 8.80 17.06 3.17
N THR A 141 8.76 15.99 2.38
CA THR A 141 9.76 14.90 2.40
C THR A 141 11.16 15.36 1.94
N VAL A 142 11.24 16.26 0.95
CA VAL A 142 12.52 16.81 0.46
C VAL A 142 13.09 17.78 1.49
N ASN A 143 12.25 18.53 2.20
CA ASN A 143 12.70 19.38 3.29
C ASN A 143 13.21 18.54 4.48
N ASP A 144 12.54 17.43 4.78
CA ASP A 144 12.94 16.50 5.83
C ASP A 144 14.31 15.84 5.54
N LEU A 145 14.51 15.38 4.30
CA LEU A 145 15.81 14.84 3.86
C LEU A 145 16.93 15.88 3.94
N LYS A 146 16.65 17.15 3.64
CA LYS A 146 17.63 18.24 3.79
C LYS A 146 17.99 18.50 5.25
N ILE A 147 17.05 18.36 6.19
CA ILE A 147 17.33 18.53 7.62
C ILE A 147 18.24 17.40 8.12
N LEU A 148 17.98 16.16 7.72
CA LEU A 148 18.83 15.02 8.06
C LEU A 148 20.25 15.16 7.50
N ASP A 149 20.38 15.62 6.26
CA ASP A 149 21.68 15.85 5.62
C ASP A 149 22.51 16.92 6.34
N ASN A 150 21.88 18.04 6.74
CA ASN A 150 22.54 19.09 7.51
C ASN A 150 23.00 18.61 8.90
N ASN A 151 22.21 17.78 9.57
CA ASN A 151 22.58 17.23 10.88
C ASN A 151 23.78 16.28 10.77
N ALA A 152 23.81 15.43 9.73
CA ALA A 152 24.95 14.55 9.48
C ALA A 152 26.25 15.34 9.21
N GLN A 153 26.16 16.45 8.47
CA GLN A 153 27.32 17.33 8.24
C GLN A 153 27.79 18.00 9.54
N ALA A 154 26.87 18.43 10.42
CA ALA A 154 27.22 19.04 11.70
C ALA A 154 27.96 18.05 12.63
N GLU A 155 27.56 16.78 12.65
CA GLU A 155 28.26 15.74 13.41
C GLU A 155 29.68 15.48 12.87
N GLN A 156 29.87 15.52 11.55
CA GLN A 156 31.19 15.38 10.94
C GLN A 156 32.13 16.54 11.29
N GLN A 157 31.62 17.77 11.32
CA GLN A 157 32.38 18.94 11.75
C GLN A 157 32.79 18.85 13.23
N LEU A 158 31.89 18.37 14.09
CA LEU A 158 32.16 18.17 15.51
C LEU A 158 33.25 17.12 15.72
N ASN A 159 33.21 16.00 15.00
CA ASN A 159 34.24 14.97 15.07
C ASN A 159 35.61 15.49 14.60
N GLN A 160 35.66 16.28 13.52
CA GLN A 160 36.92 16.89 13.06
C GLN A 160 37.54 17.81 14.10
N LEU A 161 36.74 18.66 14.77
CA LEU A 161 37.23 19.53 15.83
C LEU A 161 37.70 18.77 17.07
N LEU A 162 37.04 17.65 17.40
CA LEU A 162 37.41 16.82 18.53
C LEU A 162 38.71 16.04 18.28
N ASP A 163 38.93 15.59 17.04
CA ASP A 163 40.15 14.91 16.62
C ASP A 163 41.35 15.89 16.60
N ASP A 164 41.15 17.09 16.07
CA ASP A 164 42.18 18.15 16.03
C ASP A 164 42.57 18.66 17.45
N GLY A 165 41.61 18.66 18.38
CA GLY A 165 41.83 18.98 19.80
C GLY A 165 42.52 17.89 20.62
N SER A 166 42.76 16.71 20.04
CA SER A 166 43.41 15.57 20.71
C SER A 166 44.89 15.40 20.33
N SER A 167 45.44 16.31 19.52
CA SER A 167 46.88 16.35 19.22
C SER A 167 47.68 16.77 20.47
N PRO A 168 48.59 15.92 21.01
CA PRO A 168 49.47 16.32 22.09
C PRO A 168 50.48 17.36 21.59
N ASP A 169 50.54 18.50 22.28
CA ASP A 169 51.58 19.53 22.18
C ASP A 169 52.96 18.90 21.98
N SER A 170 53.44 18.89 20.74
CA SER A 170 54.83 18.59 20.43
C SER A 170 55.53 19.93 20.22
N SER A 171 55.83 20.57 21.34
CA SER A 171 56.83 21.64 21.40
C SER A 171 58.19 21.07 21.00
N ALA A 172 58.58 21.26 19.74
CA ALA A 172 59.96 21.12 19.29
C ALA A 172 60.42 22.46 18.71
N ALA A 173 61.25 23.16 19.47
CA ALA A 173 61.95 24.36 19.06
C ALA A 173 62.91 24.06 17.88
N PRO A 174 63.10 25.00 16.92
CA PRO A 174 64.06 24.79 15.84
C PRO A 174 65.49 25.08 16.33
N THR A 175 66.38 24.11 16.20
CA THR A 175 67.84 24.29 16.28
C THR A 175 68.37 24.93 14.99
N THR A 176 69.09 26.04 15.14
CA THR A 176 70.14 26.51 14.23
C THR A 176 71.46 25.84 14.54
#